data_AF-A0A8X6RDY1-F1
#
_entry.id   AF-A0A8X6RDY1-F1
#
_cell.length_a   1.000
_cell.length_b   1.000
_cell.length_c   1.000
_cell.angle_alpha   90.00
_cell.angle_beta   90.00
_cell.angle_gamma   90.00
#
_symmetry.space_group_name_H-M   'P 1'
#
loop_
_entity.id
_entity.type
_entity.pdbx_description
1 polymer ?
#
loop_
_entity_poly.entity_id
_entity_poly.type
_entity_poly.pdbx_seq_one_letter_code
_entity_poly.pdbx_strand_id
1 'polypeptide(L)'
;MLNGRTKLHIFDRGSVTGDRYCEEVLLPHVRLFQGAIGPYFNFMDDNARPHRTLAVEELLESEDITRMDWPAYSPDLNPIEHVWDALGRRIAARLHHPENTQQLRQMLIEEWTLLPQEMFHQLVLSMRRRCEATIEVRGGHIPY
;
A
#
# COMPACT_ATOMS: atom_id res chain seq x y z
N MET A 1 11.59 -10.77 -12.84
CA MET A 1 11.93 -9.68 -11.88
C MET A 1 10.62 -9.15 -11.34
N LEU A 2 10.48 -9.05 -10.01
CA LEU A 2 9.31 -8.40 -9.41
C LEU A 2 9.42 -6.91 -9.71
N ASN A 3 8.56 -6.39 -10.58
CA ASN A 3 8.60 -4.99 -11.01
C ASN A 3 8.08 -4.03 -9.93
N GLY A 4 8.51 -4.16 -8.67
CA GLY A 4 8.24 -3.21 -7.57
C GLY A 4 6.77 -2.86 -7.26
N ARG A 5 5.78 -3.46 -7.92
CA ARG A 5 4.35 -3.25 -7.72
C ARG A 5 3.61 -4.58 -7.74
N THR A 6 2.61 -4.70 -6.90
CA THR A 6 1.67 -5.82 -6.91
C THR A 6 0.55 -5.57 -7.93
N LYS A 7 -0.30 -6.58 -8.15
CA LYS A 7 -1.61 -6.32 -8.75
C LYS A 7 -2.45 -5.51 -7.75
N LEU A 8 -3.30 -4.61 -8.24
CA LEU A 8 -4.28 -3.94 -7.42
C LEU A 8 -5.33 -4.97 -6.96
N HIS A 9 -5.33 -5.30 -5.67
CA HIS A 9 -6.37 -6.13 -5.06
C HIS A 9 -7.59 -5.27 -4.72
N ILE A 10 -8.77 -5.74 -5.06
CA ILE A 10 -10.04 -5.05 -4.78
C ILE A 10 -10.93 -6.02 -4.03
N PHE A 11 -11.29 -5.65 -2.80
CA PHE A 11 -12.22 -6.42 -1.98
C PHE A 11 -13.64 -6.28 -2.54
N ASP A 12 -14.25 -7.38 -2.93
CA ASP A 12 -15.49 -7.36 -3.71
C ASP A 12 -16.72 -6.93 -2.91
N ARG A 13 -16.77 -7.27 -1.61
CA ARG A 13 -17.90 -6.97 -0.70
C ARG A 13 -17.43 -6.93 0.75
N GLY A 14 -18.25 -6.29 1.60
CA GLY A 14 -18.09 -6.31 3.05
C GLY A 14 -16.87 -5.54 3.56
N SER A 15 -16.75 -5.49 4.89
CA SER A 15 -15.58 -4.88 5.53
C SER A 15 -14.35 -5.78 5.40
N VAL A 16 -13.17 -5.18 5.40
CA VAL A 16 -11.91 -5.92 5.55
C VAL A 16 -11.77 -6.34 7.01
N THR A 17 -11.66 -7.64 7.25
CA THR A 17 -11.33 -8.23 8.56
C THR A 17 -9.87 -8.67 8.58
N GLY A 18 -9.34 -8.99 9.77
CA GLY A 18 -7.98 -9.54 9.88
C GLY A 18 -7.80 -10.81 9.06
N ASP A 19 -8.75 -11.76 9.15
CA ASP A 19 -8.69 -13.01 8.38
C ASP A 19 -8.67 -12.76 6.87
N ARG A 20 -9.50 -11.83 6.38
CA ARG A 20 -9.50 -11.46 4.96
C ARG A 20 -8.21 -10.76 4.55
N TYR A 21 -7.63 -9.95 5.43
CA TYR A 21 -6.33 -9.34 5.17
C TYR A 21 -5.23 -10.40 5.06
N CYS A 22 -5.24 -11.41 5.95
CA CYS A 22 -4.35 -12.56 5.88
C CYS A 22 -4.49 -13.32 4.56
N GLU A 23 -5.72 -13.75 4.22
CA GLU A 23 -6.00 -14.63 3.08
C GLU A 23 -5.90 -13.94 1.73
N GLU A 24 -6.34 -12.69 1.64
CA GLU A 24 -6.43 -11.97 0.36
C GLU A 24 -5.25 -11.03 0.10
N VAL A 25 -4.44 -10.68 1.12
CA VAL A 25 -3.32 -9.74 0.97
C VAL A 25 -1.99 -10.33 1.44
N LEU A 26 -1.86 -10.75 2.70
CA LEU A 26 -0.56 -11.15 3.25
C LEU A 26 -0.02 -12.41 2.58
N LEU A 27 -0.81 -13.48 2.54
CA LEU A 27 -0.43 -14.75 1.92
C LEU A 27 -0.17 -14.66 0.41
N PRO A 28 -1.08 -14.09 -0.42
CA PRO A 28 -0.90 -14.11 -1.87
C PRO A 28 0.06 -13.04 -2.39
N HIS A 29 0.39 -12.02 -1.58
CA HIS A 29 1.22 -10.92 -2.04
C HIS A 29 2.45 -10.72 -1.17
N VAL A 30 2.30 -10.39 0.11
CA VAL A 30 3.42 -10.02 0.99
C VAL A 30 4.42 -11.17 1.14
N ARG A 31 3.92 -12.38 1.41
CA ARG A 31 4.73 -13.60 1.52
C ARG A 31 5.58 -13.87 0.27
N LEU A 32 5.02 -13.64 -0.92
CA LEU A 32 5.77 -13.83 -2.18
C LEU A 32 6.94 -12.86 -2.30
N PHE A 33 6.76 -11.60 -1.87
CA PHE A 33 7.84 -10.61 -1.88
C PHE A 33 8.87 -10.90 -0.79
N GLN A 34 8.45 -11.32 0.40
CA GLN A 34 9.37 -11.76 1.45
C GLN A 34 10.24 -12.91 0.95
N GLY A 35 9.66 -13.95 0.35
CA GLY A 35 10.44 -15.08 -0.16
C GLY A 35 11.40 -14.74 -1.30
N ALA A 36 11.09 -13.69 -2.08
CA ALA A 36 11.92 -13.25 -3.21
C ALA A 36 13.03 -12.25 -2.82
N ILE A 37 12.78 -11.38 -1.84
CA ILE A 37 13.73 -10.37 -1.37
C ILE A 37 14.58 -10.92 -0.21
N GLY A 38 14.02 -11.83 0.59
CA GLY A 38 14.66 -12.48 1.73
C GLY A 38 14.81 -11.54 2.94
N PRO A 39 15.90 -11.66 3.72
CA PRO A 39 16.04 -11.05 5.04
C PRO A 39 16.09 -9.51 5.05
N TYR A 40 16.17 -8.88 3.87
CA TYR A 40 16.12 -7.42 3.73
C TYR A 40 14.70 -6.89 3.50
N PHE A 41 13.70 -7.77 3.40
CA PHE A 41 12.32 -7.37 3.25
C PHE A 41 11.76 -6.86 4.58
N ASN A 42 11.28 -5.62 4.57
CA ASN A 42 10.50 -5.06 5.66
C ASN A 42 9.09 -4.75 5.15
N PHE A 43 8.10 -5.34 5.79
CA PHE A 43 6.71 -5.08 5.50
C PHE A 43 6.26 -3.78 6.18
N MET A 44 5.52 -2.94 5.46
CA MET A 44 4.92 -1.73 6.00
C MET A 44 3.42 -1.73 5.69
N ASP A 45 2.64 -1.48 6.73
CA ASP A 45 1.21 -1.18 6.68
C ASP A 45 0.90 -0.02 7.63
N ASP A 46 -0.33 0.49 7.58
CA ASP A 46 -0.81 1.42 8.60
C ASP A 46 -1.37 0.66 9.82
N ASN A 47 -1.62 1.39 10.90
CA ASN A 47 -2.22 0.84 12.12
C ASN A 47 -3.76 0.64 12.02
N ALA A 48 -4.32 0.37 10.82
CA ALA A 48 -5.74 0.11 10.69
C ALA A 48 -6.15 -1.13 11.50
N ARG A 49 -7.38 -1.13 12.04
CA ARG A 49 -7.86 -2.20 12.92
C ARG A 49 -7.72 -3.62 12.34
N PRO A 50 -7.99 -3.87 11.04
CA PRO A 50 -7.80 -5.20 10.46
C PRO A 50 -6.35 -5.67 10.43
N HIS A 51 -5.36 -4.76 10.42
CA HIS A 51 -3.93 -5.08 10.33
C HIS A 51 -3.29 -5.38 11.71
N ARG A 52 -4.05 -5.23 12.80
CA ARG A 52 -3.58 -5.37 14.18
C ARG A 52 -4.39 -6.41 14.95
N THR A 53 -4.99 -7.39 14.25
CA THR A 53 -5.68 -8.52 14.89
C THR A 53 -4.67 -9.60 15.28
N LEU A 54 -5.03 -10.45 16.25
CA LEU A 54 -4.18 -11.58 16.66
C LEU A 54 -3.79 -12.48 15.48
N ALA A 55 -4.75 -12.81 14.61
CA ALA A 55 -4.51 -13.64 13.44
C ALA A 55 -3.48 -13.03 12.46
N VAL A 56 -3.41 -11.70 12.36
CA VAL A 56 -2.39 -11.02 11.54
C VAL A 56 -1.02 -11.10 12.21
N GLU A 57 -0.93 -10.84 13.51
CA GLU A 57 0.34 -10.95 14.24
C GLU A 57 0.93 -12.37 14.17
N GLU A 58 0.10 -13.39 14.46
CA GLU A 58 0.50 -14.80 14.40
C GLU A 58 0.94 -15.21 12.98
N LEU A 59 0.25 -14.71 11.94
CA LEU A 59 0.64 -15.01 10.57
C LEU A 59 1.98 -14.38 10.21
N LEU A 60 2.18 -13.10 10.53
CA LEU A 60 3.45 -12.40 10.25
C LEU A 60 4.63 -13.08 10.94
N GLU A 61 4.45 -13.52 12.20
CA GLU A 61 5.46 -14.30 12.94
C GLU A 61 5.74 -15.65 12.25
N SER A 62 4.69 -16.40 11.89
CA SER A 62 4.84 -17.74 11.29
C SER A 62 5.50 -17.72 9.89
N GLU A 63 5.34 -16.62 9.15
CA GLU A 63 5.91 -16.43 7.82
C GLU A 63 7.27 -15.68 7.84
N ASP A 64 7.83 -15.43 9.03
CA ASP A 64 9.08 -14.67 9.22
C ASP A 64 9.07 -13.32 8.48
N ILE A 65 7.93 -12.62 8.57
CA ILE A 65 7.72 -11.30 7.98
C ILE A 65 7.91 -10.25 9.07
N THR A 66 9.04 -9.55 9.01
CA THR A 66 9.26 -8.38 9.87
C THR A 66 8.39 -7.21 9.40
N ARG A 67 7.54 -6.70 10.31
CA ARG A 67 6.75 -5.50 10.09
C ARG A 67 7.44 -4.28 10.71
N MET A 68 7.49 -3.20 9.96
CA MET A 68 8.01 -1.90 10.39
C MET A 68 7.02 -1.23 11.35
N ASP A 69 7.56 -0.62 12.41
CA ASP A 69 6.77 0.27 13.27
C ASP A 69 6.34 1.51 12.48
N TRP A 70 5.05 1.84 12.53
CA TRP A 70 4.48 2.98 11.82
C TRP A 70 3.77 3.94 12.79
N PRO A 71 4.04 5.26 12.72
CA PRO A 71 3.34 6.23 13.56
C PRO A 71 1.85 6.35 13.20
N ALA A 72 1.01 6.52 14.22
CA ALA A 72 -0.42 6.76 14.02
C ALA A 72 -0.65 8.13 13.34
N TYR A 73 -1.72 8.22 12.55
CA TYR A 73 -2.17 9.47 11.88
C TYR A 73 -1.09 10.16 11.04
N SER A 74 -0.19 9.41 10.41
CA SER A 74 0.89 9.93 9.56
C SER A 74 0.69 9.53 8.09
N PRO A 75 -0.40 9.95 7.44
CA PRO A 75 -0.60 9.66 6.02
C PRO A 75 0.48 10.33 5.17
N ASP A 76 1.00 11.49 5.57
CA ASP A 76 2.10 12.23 4.92
C ASP A 76 3.41 11.46 4.79
N LEU A 77 3.67 10.56 5.73
CA LEU A 77 4.77 9.62 5.61
C LEU A 77 4.49 8.45 4.65
N ASN A 78 3.22 8.10 4.42
CA ASN A 78 2.87 6.88 3.69
C ASN A 78 2.96 7.11 2.17
N PRO A 79 3.91 6.50 1.45
CA PRO A 79 4.07 6.74 0.03
C PRO A 79 2.90 6.26 -0.84
N ILE A 80 2.09 5.32 -0.34
CA ILE A 80 0.96 4.77 -1.12
C ILE A 80 -0.14 5.82 -1.34
N GLU A 81 -0.25 6.81 -0.46
CA GLU A 81 -1.24 7.89 -0.60
C GLU A 81 -0.99 8.72 -1.86
N HIS A 82 0.28 8.99 -2.21
CA HIS A 82 0.64 9.62 -3.48
C HIS A 82 0.25 8.76 -4.69
N VAL A 83 0.31 7.43 -4.54
CA VAL A 83 -0.14 6.50 -5.60
C VAL A 83 -1.66 6.56 -5.73
N TRP A 84 -2.41 6.62 -4.63
CA TRP A 84 -3.87 6.75 -4.64
C TRP A 84 -4.33 8.07 -5.25
N ASP A 85 -3.68 9.17 -4.90
CA ASP A 85 -3.96 10.48 -5.51
C ASP A 85 -3.65 10.48 -7.01
N ALA A 86 -2.51 9.91 -7.44
CA ALA A 86 -2.19 9.75 -8.85
C ALA A 86 -3.24 8.90 -9.59
N LEU A 87 -3.66 7.77 -9.01
CA LEU A 87 -4.69 6.90 -9.58
C LEU A 87 -6.04 7.63 -9.69
N GLY A 88 -6.45 8.34 -8.64
CA GLY A 88 -7.69 9.13 -8.61
C GLY A 88 -7.71 10.22 -9.68
N ARG A 89 -6.60 10.96 -9.85
CA ARG A 89 -6.47 11.96 -10.93
C ARG A 89 -6.58 11.35 -12.31
N ARG A 90 -5.99 10.17 -12.54
CA ARG A 90 -6.08 9.48 -13.84
C ARG A 90 -7.50 9.05 -14.14
N ILE A 91 -8.23 8.51 -13.16
CA ILE A 91 -9.66 8.20 -13.30
C ILE A 91 -10.47 9.46 -13.61
N ALA A 92 -10.23 10.56 -12.89
CA ALA A 92 -10.92 11.82 -13.10
C ALA A 92 -10.65 12.44 -14.49
N ALA A 93 -9.47 12.19 -15.07
CA ALA A 93 -9.07 12.68 -16.38
C ALA A 93 -9.58 11.82 -17.55
N ARG A 94 -10.22 10.66 -17.31
CA ARG A 94 -10.77 9.83 -18.39
C ARG A 94 -11.92 10.56 -19.06
N LEU A 95 -12.02 10.43 -20.39
CA LEU A 95 -13.12 11.00 -21.18
C LEU A 95 -14.48 10.39 -20.80
N HIS A 96 -14.49 9.10 -20.46
CA HIS A 96 -15.67 8.38 -20.02
C HIS A 96 -15.55 8.06 -18.53
N HIS A 97 -16.55 8.48 -17.76
CA HIS A 97 -16.63 8.20 -16.33
C HIS A 97 -17.35 6.88 -16.07
N PRO A 98 -17.02 6.17 -14.98
CA PRO A 98 -17.67 4.91 -14.66
C PRO A 98 -19.11 5.16 -14.22
N GLU A 99 -20.05 4.41 -14.79
CA GLU A 99 -21.48 4.50 -14.48
C GLU A 99 -21.88 3.59 -13.32
N ASN A 100 -21.02 2.63 -12.97
CA ASN A 100 -21.25 1.68 -11.88
C ASN A 100 -19.92 1.17 -11.31
N THR A 101 -20.00 0.48 -10.17
CA THR A 101 -18.83 -0.05 -9.45
C THR A 101 -18.02 -1.04 -10.28
N GLN A 102 -18.65 -1.81 -11.17
CA GLN A 102 -17.94 -2.77 -12.02
C GLN A 102 -17.07 -2.06 -13.06
N GLN A 103 -17.62 -1.02 -13.71
CA GLN A 103 -16.84 -0.16 -14.61
C GLN A 103 -15.72 0.56 -13.85
N LEU A 104 -16.00 1.11 -12.66
CA LEU A 104 -14.97 1.76 -11.83
C LEU A 104 -13.84 0.79 -11.49
N ARG A 105 -14.16 -0.44 -11.07
CA ARG A 105 -13.17 -1.49 -10.80
C ARG A 105 -12.28 -1.75 -12.00
N GLN A 106 -12.87 -1.93 -13.17
CA GLN A 106 -12.13 -2.19 -14.40
C GLN A 106 -11.22 -1.01 -14.74
N MET A 107 -11.73 0.22 -14.64
CA MET A 107 -10.96 1.42 -14.89
C MET A 107 -9.79 1.60 -13.91
N LEU A 108 -9.98 1.28 -12.63
CA LEU A 108 -8.92 1.32 -11.61
C LEU A 108 -7.80 0.34 -11.92
N ILE A 109 -8.13 -0.89 -12.32
CA ILE A 109 -7.14 -1.90 -12.69
C ILE A 109 -6.34 -1.46 -13.92
N GLU A 110 -7.01 -0.95 -14.95
CA GLU A 110 -6.36 -0.43 -16.16
C GLU A 110 -5.39 0.72 -15.82
N GLU A 111 -5.87 1.76 -15.13
CA GLU A 111 -5.03 2.91 -14.79
C GLU A 111 -3.88 2.51 -13.85
N TRP A 112 -4.11 1.59 -12.91
CA TRP A 112 -3.04 1.03 -12.07
C TRP A 112 -1.93 0.40 -12.90
N THR A 113 -2.28 -0.38 -13.92
CA THR A 113 -1.28 -1.01 -14.80
C THR A 113 -0.49 0.00 -15.64
N LEU A 114 -1.07 1.17 -15.90
CA LEU A 114 -0.46 2.26 -16.67
C LEU A 114 0.39 3.20 -15.81
N LEU A 115 0.31 3.13 -14.48
CA LEU A 115 1.16 3.93 -13.60
C LEU A 115 2.64 3.63 -13.88
N PRO A 116 3.48 4.66 -14.12
CA PRO A 116 4.90 4.44 -14.44
C PRO A 116 5.65 3.79 -13.28
N GLN A 117 6.49 2.81 -13.57
CA GLN A 117 7.30 2.16 -12.54
C GLN A 117 8.23 3.14 -11.80
N GLU A 118 8.74 4.13 -12.53
CA GLU A 118 9.59 5.20 -12.00
C GLU A 118 8.91 5.96 -10.87
N MET A 119 7.58 6.14 -10.93
CA MET A 119 6.82 6.81 -9.87
C MET A 119 6.96 6.08 -8.54
N PHE A 120 6.80 4.75 -8.53
CA PHE A 120 6.96 3.93 -7.31
C PHE A 120 8.40 4.00 -6.79
N HIS A 121 9.38 3.96 -7.69
CA HIS A 121 10.79 4.07 -7.32
C HIS A 121 11.10 5.41 -6.63
N GLN A 122 10.69 6.52 -7.23
CA GLN A 122 10.89 7.86 -6.67
C GLN A 122 10.19 8.05 -5.32
N LEU A 123 9.00 7.48 -5.16
CA LEU A 123 8.28 7.50 -3.88
C LEU A 123 9.05 6.78 -2.77
N VAL A 124 9.61 5.61 -3.06
CA VAL A 124 10.47 4.88 -2.10
C VAL A 124 11.75 5.68 -1.79
N LEU A 125 12.43 6.24 -2.80
CA LEU A 125 13.62 7.07 -2.58
C LEU A 125 13.32 8.33 -1.76
N SER A 126 12.10 8.86 -1.84
CA SER A 126 11.69 10.06 -1.10
C SER A 126 11.59 9.85 0.40
N MET A 127 11.54 8.61 0.89
CA MET A 127 11.25 8.29 2.30
C MET A 127 12.24 8.91 3.27
N ARG A 128 13.53 8.90 2.96
CA ARG A 128 14.55 9.53 3.81
C ARG A 128 14.23 11.00 4.05
N ARG A 129 13.96 11.75 2.98
CA ARG A 129 13.63 13.17 3.03
C ARG A 129 12.33 13.43 3.82
N ARG A 130 11.32 12.57 3.66
CA ARG A 130 10.05 12.68 4.41
C ARG A 130 10.29 12.50 5.90
N CYS A 131 11.02 11.46 6.30
CA CYS A 131 11.38 11.24 7.71
C CYS A 131 12.18 12.41 8.29
N GLU A 132 13.16 12.94 7.55
CA GLU A 132 13.95 14.12 7.94
C GLU A 132 13.04 15.34 8.16
N ALA A 133 12.14 15.63 7.22
CA ALA A 133 11.18 16.72 7.34
C ALA A 133 10.26 16.55 8.57
N THR A 134 9.76 15.34 8.82
CA THR A 134 8.91 15.06 9.99
C THR A 134 9.67 15.27 11.31
N ILE A 135 10.95 14.91 11.36
CA ILE A 135 11.81 15.17 12.52
C ILE A 135 11.98 16.69 12.73
N GLU A 136 12.23 17.45 11.66
CA GLU A 136 12.38 18.91 11.73
C GLU A 136 11.13 19.60 12.29
N VAL A 137 9.94 19.15 11.89
CA VAL A 137 8.66 19.66 12.41
C VAL A 137 8.20 18.95 13.69
N ARG A 138 9.07 18.14 14.33
CA ARG A 138 8.82 17.43 15.59
C ARG A 138 7.57 16.55 15.58
N GLY A 139 7.36 15.81 14.50
CA GLY A 139 6.18 14.96 14.31
C GLY A 139 4.94 15.71 13.83
N GLY A 140 5.05 17.01 13.51
CA GLY A 140 4.02 17.76 12.83
C GLY A 140 3.83 17.32 11.36
N HIS A 141 2.80 17.90 10.74
CA HIS A 141 2.46 17.62 9.34
C HIS A 141 3.54 18.13 8.38
N ILE A 142 3.96 17.30 7.42
CA ILE A 142 4.86 17.69 6.33
C ILE A 142 4.09 17.97 5.03
N PRO A 143 4.55 18.91 4.18
CA PRO A 143 3.91 19.14 2.88
C PRO A 143 3.92 17.90 2.00
N TYR A 144 2.78 17.67 1.36
CA TYR A 144 2.50 16.60 0.39
C TYR A 144 2.99 16.91 -1.01
#